data_AF-A0A2V6GAC2-F1
#
_entry.id   AF-A0A2V6GAC2-F1
#
_cell.length_a   1.000
_cell.length_b   1.000
_cell.length_c   1.000
_cell.angle_alpha   90.00
_cell.angle_beta   90.00
_cell.angle_gamma   90.00
#
_symmetry.space_group_name_H-M   'P 1'
#
loop_
_entity.id
_entity.type
_entity.pdbx_description
1 polymer ?
#
loop_
_entity_poly.entity_id
_entity_poly.type
_entity_poly.pdbx_seq_one_letter_code
_entity_poly.pdbx_strand_id
1 'polypeptide(L)'
;MKTIPANEGMNRFAWDLRYDDPIQIPGAFYSGTGPKGPLALPGDYQVKLTVGGKSQTAPLHLVTDPRTKGQESALQKQSTLATQVNNRISQLHQAVNEIRNLRSQIQSLHKRFGDDQRLKPALDAADALDHKMSEVEQKLIQVNMKGSEANLAFPNMLNERFDTFSHVIEAGDTEPTKPQLDVFQLLSSQLEEQLKKWAQLKNEDVPKVSELIKQANLPALLISEAKKSE
;
A
#
# COMPACT_ATOMS: atom_id res chain seq x y z
N MET A 1 12.26 -10.68 2.57
CA MET A 1 12.70 -12.04 2.94
C MET A 1 12.53 -12.19 4.44
N LYS A 2 11.70 -13.13 4.90
CA LYS A 2 11.52 -13.34 6.35
C LYS A 2 12.81 -13.88 6.97
N THR A 3 13.39 -13.12 7.90
CA THR A 3 14.58 -13.55 8.66
C THR A 3 14.15 -14.50 9.77
N ILE A 4 14.82 -15.64 9.88
CA ILE A 4 14.59 -16.65 10.92
C ILE A 4 15.71 -16.52 11.95
N PRO A 5 15.45 -16.69 13.26
CA PRO A 5 16.51 -16.75 14.25
C PRO A 5 17.60 -17.77 13.87
N ALA A 6 18.85 -17.44 14.17
CA ALA A 6 20.00 -18.30 13.93
C ALA A 6 20.48 -18.92 15.26
N ASN A 7 19.54 -19.42 16.06
CA ASN A 7 19.85 -20.07 17.33
C ASN A 7 20.51 -21.43 17.06
N GLU A 8 21.40 -21.87 17.95
CA GLU A 8 21.92 -23.23 17.92
C GLU A 8 20.75 -24.23 18.04
N GLY A 9 20.78 -25.28 17.21
CA GLY A 9 19.75 -26.32 17.17
C GLY A 9 18.62 -26.06 16.16
N MET A 10 17.41 -26.53 16.49
CA MET A 10 16.28 -26.52 15.58
C MET A 10 15.58 -25.16 15.56
N ASN A 11 15.57 -24.51 14.39
CA ASN A 11 14.81 -23.29 14.15
C ASN A 11 13.52 -23.63 13.38
N ARG A 12 12.42 -22.97 13.75
CA ARG A 12 11.10 -23.17 13.13
C ARG A 12 10.66 -21.92 12.39
N PHE A 13 10.11 -22.12 11.20
CA PHE A 13 9.44 -21.10 10.43
C PHE A 13 8.04 -21.59 10.02
N ALA A 14 7.03 -20.75 10.26
CA ALA A 14 5.67 -21.00 9.82
C ALA A 14 5.34 -20.02 8.69
N TRP A 15 5.09 -20.57 7.50
CA TRP A 15 4.55 -19.80 6.39
C TRP A 15 3.02 -19.80 6.50
N ASP A 16 2.44 -18.61 6.41
CA ASP A 16 1.00 -18.35 6.34
C ASP A 16 0.39 -18.66 4.96
N LEU A 17 1.18 -19.25 4.05
CA LEU A 17 0.83 -19.57 2.67
C LEU A 17 0.46 -18.35 1.83
N ARG A 18 0.88 -17.14 2.23
CA ARG A 18 0.57 -15.90 1.52
C ARG A 18 1.80 -15.34 0.82
N TYR A 19 1.55 -14.67 -0.31
CA TYR A 19 2.51 -13.75 -0.91
C TYR A 19 2.64 -12.48 -0.06
N ASP A 20 3.56 -11.59 -0.46
CA ASP A 20 3.79 -10.34 0.25
C ASP A 20 2.52 -9.49 0.34
N ASP A 21 2.30 -8.96 1.55
CA ASP A 21 1.29 -7.94 1.83
C ASP A 21 1.52 -6.69 0.94
N PRO A 22 0.49 -5.87 0.71
CA PRO A 22 0.69 -4.63 -0.03
C PRO A 22 1.60 -3.71 0.78
N ILE A 23 2.21 -2.71 0.11
CA ILE A 23 2.96 -1.63 0.80
C ILE A 23 2.13 -1.13 1.97
N GLN A 24 2.68 -1.02 3.18
CA GLN A 24 1.91 -0.60 4.35
C GLN A 24 1.88 0.93 4.48
N ILE A 25 0.80 1.48 5.03
CA ILE A 25 0.75 2.87 5.49
C ILE A 25 1.10 2.88 6.98
N PRO A 26 2.22 3.51 7.41
CA PRO A 26 2.59 3.57 8.82
C PRO A 26 1.49 4.18 9.70
N GLY A 27 1.09 3.45 10.74
CA GLY A 27 0.08 3.90 11.71
C GLY A 27 -1.36 3.91 11.19
N ALA A 28 -1.64 3.28 10.04
CA ALA A 28 -3.01 3.14 9.55
C ALA A 28 -3.85 2.22 10.45
N PHE A 29 -5.13 2.54 10.58
CA PHE A 29 -6.09 1.72 11.31
C PHE A 29 -6.90 0.86 10.35
N TYR A 30 -7.15 -0.38 10.75
CA TYR A 30 -8.06 -1.30 10.08
C TYR A 30 -9.02 -1.85 11.14
N SER A 31 -10.26 -2.17 10.75
CA SER A 31 -11.26 -2.71 11.68
C SER A 31 -10.89 -4.11 12.18
N GLY A 32 -10.08 -4.85 11.41
CA GLY A 32 -9.50 -6.14 11.77
C GLY A 32 -8.03 -6.23 11.36
N THR A 33 -7.64 -7.37 10.78
CA THR A 33 -6.33 -7.48 10.12
C THR A 33 -6.29 -6.57 8.90
N GLY A 34 -5.23 -5.78 8.76
CA GLY A 34 -5.02 -5.00 7.54
C GLY A 34 -4.83 -5.89 6.31
N PRO A 35 -4.84 -5.31 5.10
CA PRO A 35 -4.75 -6.03 3.84
C PRO A 35 -3.58 -7.01 3.80
N LYS A 36 -3.87 -8.22 3.31
CA LYS A 36 -2.89 -9.30 3.17
C LYS A 36 -2.63 -9.66 1.73
N GLY A 37 -1.42 -10.16 1.47
CA GLY A 37 -1.07 -10.73 0.18
C GLY A 37 -1.92 -11.96 -0.14
N PRO A 38 -2.15 -12.27 -1.42
CA PRO A 38 -3.00 -13.38 -1.82
C PRO A 38 -2.43 -14.73 -1.35
N LEU A 39 -3.31 -15.71 -1.16
CA LEU A 39 -2.90 -17.08 -0.90
C LEU A 39 -2.14 -17.68 -2.09
N ALA A 40 -1.12 -18.46 -1.78
CA ALA A 40 -0.39 -19.26 -2.75
C ALA A 40 -1.27 -20.38 -3.29
N LEU A 41 -1.25 -20.58 -4.60
CA LEU A 41 -2.01 -21.64 -5.26
C LEU A 41 -1.39 -23.01 -4.97
N PRO A 42 -2.18 -24.09 -4.88
CA PRO A 42 -1.65 -25.44 -4.87
C PRO A 42 -0.68 -25.68 -6.03
N GLY A 43 0.41 -26.42 -5.77
CA GLY A 43 1.46 -26.67 -6.76
C GLY A 43 2.83 -26.94 -6.14
N ASP A 44 3.83 -27.00 -7.01
CA ASP A 44 5.21 -27.28 -6.63
C ASP A 44 5.98 -25.98 -6.34
N TYR A 45 6.53 -25.91 -5.14
CA TYR A 45 7.35 -24.82 -4.63
C TYR A 45 8.71 -25.32 -4.19
N GLN A 46 9.63 -24.39 -3.94
CA GLN A 46 10.89 -24.66 -3.28
C GLN A 46 11.05 -23.78 -2.06
N VAL A 47 11.49 -24.37 -0.96
CA VAL A 47 11.95 -23.63 0.21
C VAL A 47 13.45 -23.43 0.06
N LYS A 48 13.91 -22.18 0.15
CA LYS A 48 15.33 -21.81 0.11
C LYS A 48 15.77 -21.24 1.44
N LEU A 49 16.74 -21.87 2.09
CA LEU A 49 17.40 -21.36 3.29
C LEU A 49 18.78 -20.82 2.91
N THR A 50 19.09 -19.58 3.29
CA THR A 50 20.42 -18.99 3.12
C THR A 50 21.02 -18.64 4.48
N VAL A 51 22.18 -19.21 4.82
CA VAL A 51 22.91 -18.94 6.07
C VAL A 51 24.40 -18.81 5.76
N GLY A 52 25.03 -17.74 6.24
CA GLY A 52 26.47 -17.50 6.04
C GLY A 52 26.90 -17.50 4.56
N GLY A 53 26.05 -16.99 3.66
CA GLY A 53 26.31 -16.96 2.22
C GLY A 53 26.11 -18.29 1.48
N LYS A 54 25.73 -19.37 2.16
CA LYS A 54 25.40 -20.67 1.55
C LYS A 54 23.90 -20.87 1.48
N SER A 55 23.41 -21.41 0.36
CA SER A 55 21.98 -21.72 0.18
C SER A 55 21.73 -23.22 0.11
N GLN A 56 20.63 -23.66 0.72
CA GLN A 56 20.07 -25.00 0.59
C GLN A 56 18.63 -24.91 0.11
N THR A 57 18.19 -25.87 -0.70
CA THR A 57 16.82 -25.93 -1.22
C THR A 57 16.18 -27.28 -0.95
N ALA A 58 14.86 -27.26 -0.71
CA ALA A 58 14.04 -28.46 -0.58
C ALA A 58 12.71 -28.27 -1.32
N PRO A 59 12.15 -29.33 -1.93
CA PRO A 59 10.84 -29.25 -2.58
C PRO A 59 9.73 -29.12 -1.54
N LEU A 60 8.67 -28.38 -1.89
CA LEU A 60 7.45 -28.24 -1.13
C LEU A 60 6.27 -28.40 -2.08
N HIS A 61 5.44 -29.43 -1.87
CA HIS A 61 4.22 -29.61 -2.65
C HIS A 61 3.02 -29.09 -1.84
N LEU A 62 2.40 -28.01 -2.31
CA LEU A 62 1.19 -27.45 -1.71
C LEU A 62 -0.04 -28.13 -2.32
N VAL A 63 -0.84 -28.77 -1.48
CA VAL A 63 -2.01 -29.54 -1.91
C VAL A 63 -3.29 -28.72 -1.82
N THR A 64 -4.24 -28.98 -2.72
CA THR A 64 -5.60 -28.43 -2.67
C THR A 64 -6.35 -28.96 -1.45
N ASP A 65 -7.25 -28.14 -0.87
CA ASP A 65 -8.17 -28.61 0.16
C ASP A 65 -9.03 -29.77 -0.41
N PRO A 66 -9.05 -30.95 0.24
CA PRO A 66 -9.81 -32.10 -0.24
C PRO A 66 -11.30 -31.84 -0.44
N ARG A 67 -11.87 -30.82 0.22
CA ARG A 67 -13.28 -30.43 0.11
C ARG A 67 -13.58 -29.62 -1.15
N THR A 68 -12.56 -29.13 -1.84
CA THR A 68 -12.69 -28.22 -3.01
C THR A 68 -12.01 -28.78 -4.26
N LYS A 69 -11.79 -30.11 -4.30
CA LYS A 69 -11.29 -30.83 -5.47
C LYS A 69 -12.08 -30.48 -6.74
N GLY A 70 -11.37 -30.23 -7.85
CA GLY A 70 -11.96 -29.85 -9.13
C GLY A 70 -12.19 -28.35 -9.32
N GLN A 71 -11.85 -27.53 -8.31
CA GLN A 71 -11.97 -26.06 -8.37
C GLN A 71 -10.63 -25.37 -8.69
N GLU A 72 -9.64 -26.09 -9.23
CA GLU A 72 -8.29 -25.54 -9.47
C GLU A 72 -8.33 -24.33 -10.42
N SER A 73 -9.17 -24.39 -11.46
CA SER A 73 -9.39 -23.27 -12.37
C SER A 73 -10.05 -22.06 -11.68
N ALA A 74 -11.00 -22.33 -10.77
CA ALA A 74 -11.66 -21.30 -9.98
C ALA A 74 -10.67 -20.60 -9.02
N LEU A 75 -9.84 -21.38 -8.32
CA LEU A 75 -8.76 -20.87 -7.46
C LEU A 75 -7.77 -20.01 -8.25
N GLN A 76 -7.37 -20.43 -9.46
CA GLN A 76 -6.48 -19.64 -10.31
C GLN A 76 -7.07 -18.27 -10.65
N LYS A 77 -8.36 -18.21 -11.01
CA LYS A 77 -9.06 -16.95 -11.30
C LYS A 77 -9.20 -16.08 -10.05
N GLN A 78 -9.52 -16.68 -8.91
CA GLN A 78 -9.58 -15.98 -7.62
C GLN A 78 -8.22 -15.37 -7.24
N SER A 79 -7.15 -16.17 -7.27
CA SER A 79 -5.78 -15.71 -7.01
C SER A 79 -5.38 -14.57 -7.95
N THR A 80 -5.82 -14.63 -9.21
CA THR A 80 -5.57 -13.56 -10.18
C THR A 80 -6.23 -12.25 -9.76
N LEU A 81 -7.50 -12.29 -9.37
CA LEU A 81 -8.22 -11.12 -8.87
C LEU A 81 -7.64 -10.60 -7.55
N ALA A 82 -7.34 -11.49 -6.60
CA ALA A 82 -6.75 -11.14 -5.32
C ALA A 82 -5.37 -10.46 -5.49
N THR A 83 -4.55 -10.97 -6.42
CA THR A 83 -3.27 -10.34 -6.79
C THR A 83 -3.47 -8.94 -7.37
N GLN A 84 -4.46 -8.75 -8.24
CA GLN A 84 -4.77 -7.44 -8.80
C GLN A 84 -5.25 -6.45 -7.73
N VAL A 85 -6.11 -6.90 -6.81
CA VAL A 85 -6.56 -6.09 -5.67
C VAL A 85 -5.38 -5.72 -4.76
N ASN A 86 -4.51 -6.66 -4.42
CA ASN A 86 -3.30 -6.42 -3.64
C ASN A 86 -2.42 -5.34 -4.28
N ASN A 87 -2.23 -5.42 -5.60
CA ASN A 87 -1.47 -4.42 -6.34
C ASN A 87 -2.14 -3.03 -6.32
N ARG A 88 -3.46 -2.96 -6.46
CA ARG A 88 -4.20 -1.68 -6.36
C ARG A 88 -4.12 -1.07 -4.97
N ILE A 89 -4.23 -1.87 -3.91
CA ILE A 89 -4.03 -1.42 -2.52
C ILE A 89 -2.59 -0.89 -2.35
N SER A 90 -1.60 -1.61 -2.86
CA SER A 90 -0.20 -1.18 -2.81
C SER A 90 0.05 0.16 -3.52
N GLN A 91 -0.58 0.39 -4.68
CA GLN A 91 -0.49 1.66 -5.41
C GLN A 91 -1.14 2.81 -4.61
N LEU A 92 -2.32 2.55 -4.01
CA LEU A 92 -3.01 3.50 -3.13
C LEU A 92 -2.11 3.87 -1.94
N HIS A 93 -1.57 2.87 -1.24
CA HIS A 93 -0.73 3.07 -0.07
C HIS A 93 0.56 3.82 -0.41
N GLN A 94 1.17 3.53 -1.56
CA GLN A 94 2.33 4.27 -2.04
C GLN A 94 2.00 5.74 -2.25
N ALA A 95 0.91 6.08 -2.94
CA ALA A 95 0.52 7.47 -3.16
C ALA A 95 0.27 8.21 -1.83
N VAL A 96 -0.41 7.59 -0.87
CA VAL A 96 -0.62 8.16 0.48
C VAL A 96 0.72 8.40 1.19
N ASN A 97 1.63 7.44 1.14
CA ASN A 97 2.95 7.55 1.78
C ASN A 97 3.79 8.68 1.15
N GLU A 98 3.80 8.81 -0.18
CA GLU A 98 4.49 9.89 -0.88
C GLU A 98 3.92 11.27 -0.49
N ILE A 99 2.58 11.40 -0.46
CA ILE A 99 1.89 12.63 -0.02
C ILE A 99 2.27 13.00 1.42
N ARG A 100 2.18 12.05 2.35
CA ARG A 100 2.50 12.30 3.76
C ARG A 100 3.97 12.65 3.97
N ASN A 101 4.86 12.05 3.19
CA ASN A 101 6.29 12.36 3.21
C ASN A 101 6.54 13.81 2.78
N LEU A 102 5.97 14.28 1.67
CA LEU A 102 6.10 15.67 1.23
C LEU A 102 5.48 16.64 2.23
N ARG A 103 4.29 16.34 2.76
CA ARG A 103 3.65 17.16 3.80
C ARG A 103 4.56 17.32 5.02
N SER A 104 5.22 16.25 5.46
CA SER A 104 6.15 16.32 6.60
C SER A 104 7.36 17.22 6.33
N GLN A 105 7.85 17.27 5.09
CA GLN A 105 8.93 18.16 4.68
C GLN A 105 8.45 19.62 4.66
N ILE A 106 7.27 19.89 4.10
CA ILE A 106 6.65 21.23 4.10
C ILE A 106 6.44 21.74 5.53
N GLN A 107 5.90 20.91 6.42
CA GLN A 107 5.77 21.25 7.85
C GLN A 107 7.12 21.52 8.52
N SER A 108 8.18 20.81 8.12
CA SER A 108 9.53 21.03 8.64
C SER A 108 10.14 22.35 8.14
N LEU A 109 9.82 22.78 6.91
CA LEU A 109 10.20 24.10 6.40
C LEU A 109 9.55 25.20 7.23
N HIS A 110 8.23 25.12 7.44
CA HIS A 110 7.51 26.09 8.28
C HIS A 110 8.06 26.18 9.70
N LYS A 111 8.32 25.05 10.35
CA LYS A 111 8.89 25.03 11.70
C LYS A 111 10.24 25.72 11.82
N ARG A 112 11.05 25.70 10.75
CA ARG A 112 12.42 26.26 10.76
C ARG A 112 12.48 27.70 10.26
N PHE A 113 11.57 28.07 9.36
CA PHE A 113 11.70 29.27 8.54
C PHE A 113 10.43 30.14 8.48
N GLY A 114 9.35 29.75 9.18
CA GLY A 114 8.04 30.39 9.10
C GLY A 114 8.01 31.87 9.50
N ASP A 115 8.95 32.31 10.33
CA ASP A 115 9.04 33.71 10.78
C ASP A 115 9.76 34.63 9.79
N ASP A 116 10.44 34.09 8.77
CA ASP A 116 11.17 34.89 7.79
C ASP A 116 10.24 35.36 6.66
N GLN A 117 9.85 36.63 6.73
CA GLN A 117 8.98 37.25 5.72
C GLN A 117 9.51 37.17 4.30
N ARG A 118 10.84 37.05 4.10
CA ARG A 118 11.44 36.92 2.75
C ARG A 118 11.12 35.59 2.11
N LEU A 119 10.88 34.56 2.93
CA LEU A 119 10.59 33.20 2.48
C LEU A 119 9.08 32.94 2.29
N LYS A 120 8.25 33.92 2.67
CA LYS A 120 6.80 33.82 2.58
C LYS A 120 6.28 33.35 1.21
N PRO A 121 6.76 33.86 0.06
CA PRO A 121 6.27 33.39 -1.24
C PRO A 121 6.54 31.89 -1.49
N ALA A 122 7.69 31.37 -1.04
CA ALA A 122 8.03 29.96 -1.18
C ALA A 122 7.20 29.07 -0.23
N LEU A 123 6.97 29.53 0.99
CA LEU A 123 6.13 28.83 1.97
C LEU A 123 4.65 28.82 1.56
N ASP A 124 4.12 29.93 1.05
CA ASP A 124 2.75 30.01 0.53
C ASP A 124 2.56 29.06 -0.68
N ALA A 125 3.56 28.94 -1.55
CA ALA A 125 3.55 27.98 -2.66
C ALA A 125 3.58 26.52 -2.17
N ALA A 126 4.33 26.24 -1.11
CA ALA A 126 4.36 24.92 -0.47
C ALA A 126 3.00 24.59 0.19
N ASP A 127 2.34 25.55 0.82
CA ASP A 127 1.00 25.37 1.40
C ASP A 127 -0.06 25.11 0.34
N ALA A 128 0.01 25.83 -0.79
CA ALA A 128 -0.87 25.58 -1.93
C ALA A 128 -0.69 24.16 -2.49
N LEU A 129 0.53 23.65 -2.53
CA LEU A 129 0.81 22.26 -2.91
C LEU A 129 0.23 21.29 -1.87
N ASP A 130 0.44 21.50 -0.57
CA ASP A 130 -0.11 20.64 0.48
C ASP A 130 -1.65 20.58 0.46
N HIS A 131 -2.30 21.70 0.14
CA HIS A 131 -3.75 21.74 -0.04
C HIS A 131 -4.21 20.82 -1.18
N LYS A 132 -3.60 20.93 -2.37
CA LYS A 132 -3.91 20.06 -3.53
C LYS A 132 -3.63 18.58 -3.23
N MET A 133 -2.53 18.28 -2.55
CA MET A 133 -2.20 16.91 -2.13
C MET A 133 -3.23 16.34 -1.15
N SER A 134 -3.74 17.19 -0.24
CA SER A 134 -4.75 16.80 0.75
C SER A 134 -6.08 16.44 0.10
N GLU A 135 -6.48 17.13 -0.96
CA GLU A 135 -7.69 16.76 -1.73
C GLU A 135 -7.60 15.35 -2.31
N VAL A 136 -6.42 14.94 -2.78
CA VAL A 136 -6.18 13.58 -3.29
C VAL A 136 -6.17 12.57 -2.16
N GLU A 137 -5.40 12.81 -1.09
CA GLU A 137 -5.30 11.88 0.04
C GLU A 137 -6.67 11.59 0.67
N GLN A 138 -7.51 12.61 0.84
CA GLN A 138 -8.85 12.47 1.41
C GLN A 138 -9.80 11.60 0.58
N LYS A 139 -9.51 11.38 -0.71
CA LYS A 139 -10.24 10.41 -1.56
C LYS A 139 -9.64 9.01 -1.47
N LEU A 140 -8.34 8.91 -1.21
CA LEU A 140 -7.64 7.63 -1.09
C LEU A 140 -7.91 6.97 0.27
N ILE A 141 -7.81 7.73 1.37
CA ILE A 141 -7.89 7.22 2.74
C ILE A 141 -8.64 8.19 3.66
N GLN A 142 -9.34 7.66 4.66
CA GLN A 142 -9.98 8.48 5.68
C GLN A 142 -8.94 9.06 6.66
N VAL A 143 -8.55 10.31 6.45
CA VAL A 143 -7.50 11.00 7.23
C VAL A 143 -7.86 11.25 8.70
N ASN A 144 -9.16 11.20 9.05
CA ASN A 144 -9.62 11.41 10.42
C ASN A 144 -9.64 10.13 11.29
N MET A 145 -9.26 8.97 10.73
CA MET A 145 -9.22 7.72 11.48
C MET A 145 -8.13 7.77 12.57
N LYS A 146 -8.56 7.70 13.82
CA LYS A 146 -7.70 7.63 15.02
C LYS A 146 -7.89 6.34 15.84
N GLY A 147 -8.61 5.37 15.28
CA GLY A 147 -8.91 4.09 15.91
C GLY A 147 -9.57 3.13 14.93
N SER A 148 -9.61 1.84 15.28
CA SER A 148 -10.16 0.76 14.43
C SER A 148 -11.68 0.87 14.20
N GLU A 149 -12.41 1.48 15.13
CA GLU A 149 -13.87 1.70 15.05
C GLU A 149 -14.25 3.10 14.53
N ALA A 150 -13.28 3.86 14.02
CA ALA A 150 -13.54 5.21 13.52
C ALA A 150 -14.47 5.24 12.29
N ASN A 151 -14.67 4.11 11.61
CA ASN A 151 -15.68 3.94 10.56
C ASN A 151 -17.13 4.10 11.06
N LEU A 152 -17.37 4.03 12.37
CA LEU A 152 -18.67 4.39 12.98
C LEU A 152 -18.93 5.89 12.95
N ALA A 153 -17.87 6.71 12.91
CA ALA A 153 -17.94 8.17 12.94
C ALA A 153 -17.64 8.82 11.58
N PHE A 154 -16.87 8.15 10.71
CA PHE A 154 -16.41 8.69 9.44
C PHE A 154 -16.64 7.70 8.28
N PRO A 155 -16.96 8.20 7.07
CA PRO A 155 -17.20 7.33 5.92
C PRO A 155 -15.92 6.61 5.47
N ASN A 156 -16.08 5.39 4.98
CA ASN A 156 -15.04 4.61 4.31
C ASN A 156 -14.62 5.27 3.00
N MET A 157 -13.31 5.41 2.79
CA MET A 157 -12.71 5.86 1.54
C MET A 157 -12.21 4.66 0.72
N LEU A 158 -11.45 4.91 -0.35
CA LEU A 158 -11.01 3.84 -1.25
C LEU A 158 -10.20 2.76 -0.53
N ASN A 159 -9.31 3.13 0.39
CA ASN A 159 -8.53 2.21 1.21
C ASN A 159 -9.42 1.19 1.93
N GLU A 160 -10.40 1.65 2.71
CA GLU A 160 -11.25 0.79 3.52
C GLU A 160 -12.18 -0.07 2.64
N ARG A 161 -12.58 0.45 1.48
CA ARG A 161 -13.39 -0.30 0.50
C ARG A 161 -12.60 -1.40 -0.19
N PHE A 162 -11.36 -1.14 -0.60
CA PHE A 162 -10.47 -2.18 -1.13
C PHE A 162 -10.11 -3.22 -0.08
N ASP A 163 -9.81 -2.79 1.15
CA ASP A 163 -9.55 -3.67 2.28
C ASP A 163 -10.72 -4.64 2.50
N THR A 164 -11.94 -4.11 2.66
CA THR A 164 -13.15 -4.92 2.79
C THR A 164 -13.34 -5.88 1.60
N PHE A 165 -13.12 -5.37 0.37
CA PHE A 165 -13.28 -6.17 -0.83
C PHE A 165 -12.26 -7.32 -0.94
N SER A 166 -11.02 -7.11 -0.49
CA SER A 166 -9.99 -8.16 -0.48
C SER A 166 -10.41 -9.36 0.38
N HIS A 167 -10.99 -9.10 1.55
CA HIS A 167 -11.52 -10.14 2.44
C HIS A 167 -12.71 -10.90 1.82
N VAL A 168 -13.57 -10.19 1.08
CA VAL A 168 -14.73 -10.79 0.40
C VAL A 168 -14.30 -11.73 -0.72
N ILE A 169 -13.26 -11.38 -1.48
CA ILE A 169 -12.76 -12.24 -2.57
C ILE A 169 -12.25 -13.56 -2.02
N GLU A 170 -11.59 -13.55 -0.86
CA GLU A 170 -10.94 -14.73 -0.27
C GLU A 170 -11.82 -15.50 0.73
N ALA A 171 -13.11 -15.19 0.85
CA ALA A 171 -13.99 -15.83 1.82
C ALA A 171 -14.28 -17.32 1.55
N GLY A 172 -13.97 -17.84 0.36
CA GLY A 172 -14.11 -19.26 0.01
C GLY A 172 -13.45 -19.63 -1.30
N ASP A 173 -13.35 -20.92 -1.60
CA ASP A 173 -12.60 -21.44 -2.76
C ASP A 173 -13.46 -21.48 -4.04
N THR A 174 -13.84 -20.31 -4.56
CA THR A 174 -14.75 -20.20 -5.70
C THR A 174 -14.29 -19.19 -6.75
N GLU A 175 -14.78 -19.34 -7.98
CA GLU A 175 -14.50 -18.38 -9.05
C GLU A 175 -15.11 -17.00 -8.71
N PRO A 176 -14.40 -15.89 -8.99
CA PRO A 176 -14.97 -14.56 -8.82
C PRO A 176 -16.27 -14.38 -9.60
N THR A 177 -17.31 -13.94 -8.89
CA THR A 177 -18.61 -13.66 -9.46
C THR A 177 -18.58 -12.38 -10.31
N LYS A 178 -19.51 -12.26 -11.26
CA LYS A 178 -19.65 -11.05 -12.09
C LYS A 178 -19.78 -9.76 -11.24
N PRO A 179 -20.61 -9.70 -10.18
CA PRO A 179 -20.65 -8.53 -9.30
C PRO A 179 -19.31 -8.19 -8.63
N GLN A 180 -18.51 -9.19 -8.22
CA GLN A 180 -17.18 -8.92 -7.66
C GLN A 180 -16.25 -8.30 -8.71
N LEU A 181 -16.26 -8.79 -9.94
CA LEU A 181 -15.49 -8.20 -11.04
C LEU A 181 -15.93 -6.76 -11.35
N ASP A 182 -17.24 -6.48 -11.29
CA ASP A 182 -17.77 -5.12 -11.51
C ASP A 182 -17.37 -4.16 -10.38
N VAL A 183 -17.38 -4.63 -9.12
CA VAL A 183 -16.87 -3.86 -7.98
C VAL A 183 -15.37 -3.58 -8.12
N PHE A 184 -14.58 -4.57 -8.51
CA PHE A 184 -13.15 -4.38 -8.77
C PHE A 184 -12.90 -3.30 -9.82
N GLN A 185 -13.65 -3.34 -10.93
CA GLN A 185 -13.55 -2.34 -12.00
C GLN A 185 -13.93 -0.95 -11.50
N LEU A 186 -15.02 -0.83 -10.73
CA LEU A 186 -15.47 0.43 -10.16
C LEU A 186 -14.39 1.04 -9.24
N LEU A 187 -13.88 0.27 -8.28
CA LEU A 187 -12.86 0.74 -7.34
C LEU A 187 -11.56 1.08 -8.07
N SER A 188 -11.15 0.27 -9.05
CA SER A 188 -9.96 0.52 -9.86
C SER A 188 -10.06 1.81 -10.66
N SER A 189 -11.22 2.09 -11.27
CA SER A 189 -11.44 3.34 -12.01
C SER A 189 -11.38 4.56 -11.10
N GLN A 190 -11.98 4.48 -9.90
CA GLN A 190 -11.94 5.57 -8.91
C GLN A 190 -10.52 5.83 -8.40
N LEU A 191 -9.75 4.77 -8.15
CA LEU A 191 -8.33 4.89 -7.78
C LEU A 191 -7.50 5.49 -8.90
N GLU A 192 -7.70 5.02 -10.14
CA GLU A 192 -6.96 5.52 -11.31
C GLU A 192 -7.15 7.03 -11.52
N GLU A 193 -8.35 7.56 -11.26
CA GLU A 193 -8.60 9.00 -11.28
C GLU A 193 -7.71 9.75 -10.27
N GLN A 194 -7.61 9.25 -9.04
CA GLN A 194 -6.79 9.88 -7.99
C GLN A 194 -5.29 9.70 -8.24
N LEU A 195 -4.86 8.55 -8.76
CA LEU A 195 -3.47 8.32 -9.14
C LEU A 195 -3.02 9.23 -10.29
N LYS A 196 -3.90 9.51 -11.26
CA LYS A 196 -3.62 10.49 -12.32
C LYS A 196 -3.46 11.91 -11.77
N LYS A 197 -4.36 12.33 -10.87
CA LYS A 197 -4.25 13.62 -10.18
C LYS A 197 -2.94 13.70 -9.38
N TRP A 198 -2.60 12.65 -8.64
CA TRP A 198 -1.33 12.58 -7.92
C TRP A 198 -0.13 12.67 -8.85
N ALA A 199 -0.13 11.91 -9.95
CA ALA A 199 0.94 11.93 -10.94
C ALA A 199 1.11 13.32 -11.58
N GLN A 200 0.01 14.03 -11.85
CA GLN A 200 0.08 15.40 -12.34
C GLN A 200 0.73 16.33 -11.32
N LEU A 201 0.27 16.31 -10.05
CA LEU A 201 0.88 17.11 -8.99
C LEU A 201 2.38 16.79 -8.84
N LYS A 202 2.74 15.51 -8.88
CA LYS A 202 4.13 15.03 -8.78
C LYS A 202 5.01 15.50 -9.94
N ASN A 203 4.48 15.54 -11.15
CA ASN A 203 5.28 15.86 -12.34
C ASN A 203 5.26 17.36 -12.70
N GLU A 204 4.27 18.12 -12.24
CA GLU A 204 4.10 19.53 -12.58
C GLU A 204 4.27 20.45 -11.38
N ASP A 205 3.48 20.27 -10.32
CA ASP A 205 3.46 21.17 -9.17
C ASP A 205 4.68 20.99 -8.26
N VAL A 206 5.08 19.75 -7.95
CA VAL A 206 6.24 19.47 -7.09
C VAL A 206 7.53 20.07 -7.65
N PRO A 207 7.87 19.92 -8.95
CA PRO A 207 9.07 20.56 -9.51
C PRO A 207 9.00 22.09 -9.49
N LYS A 208 7.83 22.69 -9.80
CA LYS A 208 7.63 24.14 -9.76
C LYS A 208 7.86 24.70 -8.35
N VAL A 209 7.28 24.07 -7.34
CA VAL A 209 7.46 24.47 -5.93
C VAL A 209 8.89 24.22 -5.47
N SER A 210 9.51 23.11 -5.89
CA SER A 210 10.90 22.79 -5.55
C SER A 210 11.88 23.84 -6.09
N GLU A 211 11.63 24.39 -7.27
CA GLU A 211 12.45 25.46 -7.84
C GLU A 211 12.31 26.78 -7.04
N LEU A 212 11.10 27.14 -6.61
CA LEU A 212 10.89 28.30 -5.72
C LEU A 212 11.59 28.12 -4.37
N ILE A 213 11.49 26.94 -3.78
CA ILE A 213 12.18 26.57 -2.53
C ILE A 213 13.70 26.68 -2.71
N LYS A 214 14.22 26.21 -3.84
CA LYS A 214 15.66 26.30 -4.17
C LYS A 214 16.13 27.74 -4.34
N GLN A 215 15.38 28.58 -5.05
CA GLN A 215 15.69 30.02 -5.21
C GLN A 215 15.70 30.76 -3.87
N ALA A 216 14.88 30.30 -2.93
CA ALA A 216 14.83 30.78 -1.55
C ALA A 216 15.94 30.19 -0.64
N ASN A 217 16.86 29.37 -1.18
CA ASN A 217 17.92 28.65 -0.46
C ASN A 217 17.40 27.74 0.66
N LEU A 218 16.22 27.14 0.47
CA LEU A 218 15.61 26.20 1.41
C LEU A 218 15.94 24.74 1.04
N PRO A 219 15.88 23.79 2.01
CA PRO A 219 16.00 22.36 1.72
C PRO A 219 14.97 21.88 0.68
N ALA A 220 15.44 21.16 -0.33
CA ALA A 220 14.60 20.67 -1.43
C ALA A 220 13.57 19.65 -0.96
N LEU A 221 12.40 19.66 -1.62
CA LEU A 221 11.39 18.63 -1.44
C LEU A 221 11.77 17.37 -2.24
N LEU A 222 11.76 16.22 -1.58
CA LEU A 222 12.12 14.93 -2.19
C LEU A 222 10.98 13.95 -2.07
N ILE A 223 10.73 13.16 -3.12
CA ILE A 223 9.79 12.05 -3.05
C ILE A 223 10.59 10.79 -2.79
N SER A 224 10.48 10.23 -1.59
CA SER A 224 11.05 8.91 -1.28
C SER A 224 10.08 7.80 -1.68
N GLU A 225 10.55 6.82 -2.45
CA GLU A 225 9.78 5.60 -2.68
C GLU A 225 9.67 4.80 -1.37
N ALA A 226 8.44 4.40 -1.02
CA ALA A 226 8.22 3.51 0.12
C ALA A 226 8.85 2.15 -0.18
N LYS A 227 9.81 1.71 0.64
CA LYS A 227 10.33 0.34 0.56
C LYS A 227 9.19 -0.64 0.85
N LYS A 228 9.02 -1.67 0.01
CA LYS A 228 8.24 -2.86 0.39
C LYS A 228 8.84 -3.41 1.68
N SER A 229 8.00 -3.69 2.68
CA SER A 229 8.44 -4.33 3.91
C SER A 229 9.09 -5.67 3.57
N GLU A 230 10.37 -5.83 3.91
CA GLU A 230 11.13 -7.08 3.73
C GLU A 230 10.73 -8.17 4.73
#